data_AF-A0A7V1Q005-F1
#
_entry.id   AF-A0A7V1Q005-F1
#
_cell.length_a   1.000
_cell.length_b   1.000
_cell.length_c   1.000
_cell.angle_alpha   90.00
_cell.angle_beta   90.00
_cell.angle_gamma   90.00
#
_symmetry.space_group_name_H-M   'P 1'
#
loop_
_entity.id
_entity.type
_entity.pdbx_description
1 polymer ?
#
loop_
_entity_poly.entity_id
_entity_poly.type
_entity_poly.pdbx_seq_one_letter_code
_entity_poly.pdbx_strand_id
1 'polypeptide(L)'
;MVATAMKLFIRHCIAARNTWIAAFLVLLATVLLYAGFAKFMHKAAFVESLASQSLIPEPIASQFSWGVILCEIFIACSAVWTITRKRRADHAAMLLSGIFLSFTVYSGALVLHPPPTPVGCGCWGSSDVHPADWTKVFSRNAAASVLLLVMIPAARQTRARCSAD
;
A
#
# COMPACT_ATOMS: atom_id res chain seq x y z
N MET A 1 -22.26 -6.45 -39.33
CA MET A 1 -21.16 -5.50 -39.14
C MET A 1 -21.20 -4.79 -37.78
N VAL A 2 -22.35 -4.27 -37.33
CA VAL A 2 -22.49 -3.58 -36.02
C VAL A 2 -22.02 -4.43 -34.82
N ALA A 3 -22.39 -5.72 -34.76
CA ALA A 3 -22.00 -6.61 -33.68
C ALA A 3 -20.47 -6.81 -33.55
N THR A 4 -19.74 -6.81 -34.67
CA THR A 4 -18.28 -6.98 -34.69
C THR A 4 -17.57 -5.72 -34.18
N ALA A 5 -18.02 -4.53 -34.62
CA ALA A 5 -17.48 -3.26 -34.16
C ALA A 5 -17.70 -3.06 -32.65
N MET A 6 -18.89 -3.43 -32.15
CA MET A 6 -19.21 -3.34 -30.72
C MET A 6 -18.33 -4.27 -29.86
N LYS A 7 -18.07 -5.50 -30.32
CA LYS A 7 -17.14 -6.43 -29.63
C LYS A 7 -15.71 -5.89 -29.58
N LEU A 8 -15.21 -5.31 -30.67
CA LEU A 8 -13.88 -4.71 -30.74
C LEU A 8 -13.72 -3.50 -29.80
N PHE A 9 -14.72 -2.61 -29.77
CA PHE A 9 -14.74 -1.46 -28.86
C PHE A 9 -14.73 -1.89 -27.40
N ILE A 10 -15.58 -2.86 -27.03
CA ILE A 10 -15.64 -3.40 -25.66
C ILE A 10 -14.29 -4.01 -25.26
N ARG A 11 -13.62 -4.76 -26.15
CA ARG A 11 -12.28 -5.33 -25.89
C ARG A 11 -11.22 -4.24 -25.66
N HIS A 12 -11.22 -3.15 -26.43
CA HIS A 12 -10.30 -2.03 -26.23
C HIS A 12 -10.54 -1.31 -24.90
N CYS A 13 -11.81 -1.04 -24.54
CA CYS A 13 -12.13 -0.41 -23.26
C CYS A 13 -11.71 -1.28 -22.07
N ILE A 14 -11.88 -2.61 -22.16
CA ILE A 14 -11.45 -3.55 -21.11
C ILE A 14 -9.93 -3.60 -20.99
N ALA A 15 -9.22 -3.67 -22.13
CA ALA A 15 -7.76 -3.69 -22.15
C ALA A 15 -7.18 -2.40 -21.56
N ALA A 16 -7.68 -1.23 -21.97
CA ALA A 16 -7.25 0.06 -21.44
C ALA A 16 -7.50 0.16 -19.92
N ARG A 17 -8.69 -0.24 -19.45
CA ARG A 17 -9.03 -0.25 -18.01
C ARG A 17 -8.08 -1.13 -17.20
N ASN A 18 -7.70 -2.30 -17.73
CA ASN A 18 -6.75 -3.20 -17.06
C ASN A 18 -5.37 -2.55 -16.91
N THR A 19 -4.90 -1.87 -17.96
CA THR A 19 -3.59 -1.21 -17.98
C THR A 19 -3.52 -0.11 -16.92
N TRP A 20 -4.56 0.71 -16.77
CA TRP A 20 -4.60 1.76 -15.75
C TRP A 20 -4.58 1.21 -14.32
N ILE A 21 -5.40 0.19 -14.04
CA ILE A 21 -5.41 -0.47 -12.72
C ILE A 21 -4.02 -1.06 -12.43
N ALA A 22 -3.44 -1.80 -13.36
CA ALA A 22 -2.13 -2.40 -13.19
C ALA A 22 -1.03 -1.33 -12.98
N ALA A 23 -1.02 -0.27 -13.77
CA ALA A 23 -0.06 0.82 -13.65
C ALA A 23 -0.15 1.52 -12.28
N PHE A 24 -1.38 1.81 -11.83
CA PHE A 24 -1.62 2.40 -10.51
C PHE A 24 -1.13 1.51 -9.38
N LEU A 25 -1.42 0.20 -9.44
CA LEU A 25 -0.98 -0.76 -8.44
C LEU A 25 0.55 -0.92 -8.44
N VAL A 26 1.20 -0.90 -9.61
CA VAL A 26 2.68 -0.93 -9.72
C VAL A 26 3.28 0.34 -9.11
N LEU A 27 2.68 1.50 -9.34
CA LEU A 27 3.13 2.75 -8.73
C LEU A 27 3.06 2.68 -7.20
N LEU A 28 1.92 2.25 -6.65
CA LEU A 28 1.77 2.09 -5.20
C LEU A 28 2.75 1.05 -4.62
N ALA A 29 2.94 -0.08 -5.30
CA ALA A 29 3.92 -1.09 -4.88
C ALA A 29 5.34 -0.53 -4.91
N THR A 30 5.68 0.30 -5.91
CA THR A 30 7.00 0.96 -5.99
C THR A 30 7.21 1.94 -4.84
N VAL A 31 6.18 2.74 -4.53
CA VAL A 31 6.20 3.65 -3.38
C VAL A 31 6.41 2.89 -2.06
N LEU A 32 5.68 1.79 -1.87
CA LEU A 32 5.81 0.94 -0.68
C LEU A 32 7.19 0.28 -0.60
N LEU A 33 7.73 -0.17 -1.73
CA LEU A 33 9.08 -0.75 -1.80
C LEU A 33 10.13 0.27 -1.41
N TYR A 34 10.05 1.48 -1.97
CA TYR A 34 10.94 2.59 -1.63
C TYR A 34 10.84 2.94 -0.13
N ALA A 35 9.63 3.03 0.42
CA ALA A 35 9.42 3.26 1.86
C ALA A 35 10.07 2.18 2.72
N GLY A 36 9.93 0.90 2.36
CA GLY A 36 10.56 -0.22 3.07
C GLY A 36 12.09 -0.16 3.03
N PHE A 37 12.67 0.14 1.86
CA PHE A 37 14.12 0.32 1.73
C PHE A 37 14.64 1.54 2.48
N ALA A 38 13.92 2.67 2.46
CA ALA A 38 14.31 3.86 3.18
C ALA A 38 14.33 3.62 4.70
N LYS A 39 13.32 2.92 5.23
CA LYS A 39 13.30 2.46 6.63
C LYS A 39 14.42 1.48 6.96
N PHE A 40 14.78 0.60 6.03
CA PHE A 40 15.92 -0.31 6.19
C PHE A 40 17.25 0.45 6.31
N MET A 41 17.50 1.40 5.41
CA MET A 41 18.73 2.21 5.41
C MET A 41 18.87 3.09 6.66
N HIS A 42 17.76 3.55 7.21
CA HIS A 42 17.71 4.40 8.40
C HIS A 42 17.03 3.72 9.59
N LYS A 43 17.30 2.41 9.77
CA LYS A 43 16.62 1.60 10.78
C LYS A 43 16.70 2.19 12.19
N ALA A 44 17.85 2.73 12.59
CA ALA A 44 18.02 3.34 13.92
C ALA A 44 17.04 4.50 14.16
N ALA A 45 16.93 5.42 13.20
CA ALA A 45 15.98 6.54 13.26
C ALA A 45 14.53 6.06 13.23
N PHE A 46 14.23 5.01 12.48
CA PHE A 46 12.89 4.42 12.46
C PHE A 46 12.52 3.76 13.81
N VAL A 47 13.46 3.07 14.46
CA VAL A 47 13.25 2.50 15.81
C VAL A 47 13.01 3.59 16.85
N GLU A 48 13.80 4.65 16.82
CA GLU A 48 13.63 5.81 17.71
C GLU A 48 12.26 6.49 17.47
N SER A 49 11.85 6.63 16.21
CA SER A 49 10.53 7.16 15.85
C SER A 49 9.40 6.27 16.38
N LEU A 50 9.52 4.94 16.28
CA LEU A 50 8.51 4.02 16.84
C LEU A 50 8.46 4.05 18.37
N ALA A 51 9.61 4.13 19.04
CA ALA A 51 9.67 4.18 20.50
C ALA A 51 9.09 5.51 21.04
N SER A 52 9.41 6.63 20.39
CA SER A 52 8.90 7.96 20.78
C SER A 52 7.39 8.12 20.60
N GLN A 53 6.77 7.34 19.70
CA GLN A 53 5.32 7.32 19.53
C GLN A 53 4.57 6.72 20.73
N SER A 54 5.26 6.07 21.68
CA SER A 54 4.71 5.49 22.93
C SER A 54 3.61 4.43 22.76
N LEU A 55 3.26 4.07 21.52
CA LEU A 55 2.28 3.01 21.22
C LEU A 55 2.91 1.61 21.27
N ILE A 56 4.21 1.53 20.98
CA ILE A 56 4.99 0.31 20.99
C ILE A 56 6.04 0.40 22.11
N PRO A 57 6.06 -0.52 23.08
CA PRO A 57 7.10 -0.55 24.10
C PRO A 57 8.50 -0.63 23.50
N GLU A 58 9.42 0.17 24.05
CA GLU A 58 10.81 0.27 23.60
C GLU A 58 11.52 -1.10 23.43
N PRO A 59 11.36 -2.10 24.32
CA PRO A 59 12.03 -3.39 24.19
C PRO A 59 11.65 -4.19 22.95
N ILE A 60 10.48 -3.91 22.35
CA ILE A 60 9.99 -4.59 21.15
C ILE A 60 10.04 -3.72 19.89
N ALA A 61 10.36 -2.42 20.00
CA ALA A 61 10.39 -1.51 18.88
C ALA A 61 11.40 -1.95 17.78
N SER A 62 12.55 -2.49 18.17
CA SER A 62 13.56 -2.98 17.23
C SER A 62 13.07 -4.18 16.41
N GLN A 63 12.41 -5.14 17.05
CA GLN A 63 11.85 -6.35 16.41
C GLN A 63 10.64 -5.97 15.55
N PHE A 64 9.78 -5.10 16.07
CA PHE A 64 8.63 -4.60 15.33
C PHE A 64 9.06 -3.84 14.06
N SER A 65 10.10 -2.99 14.15
CA SER A 65 10.63 -2.28 12.98
C SER A 65 11.07 -3.21 11.86
N TRP A 66 11.76 -4.32 12.20
CA TRP A 66 12.12 -5.36 11.23
C TRP A 66 10.89 -6.00 10.61
N GLY A 67 9.87 -6.31 11.41
CA GLY A 67 8.61 -6.84 10.93
C GLY A 67 7.97 -5.92 9.89
N VAL A 68 7.85 -4.62 10.19
CA VAL A 68 7.29 -3.62 9.27
C VAL A 68 8.11 -3.53 7.97
N ILE A 69 9.44 -3.38 8.07
CA ILE A 69 10.33 -3.27 6.90
C ILE A 69 10.20 -4.50 5.99
N LEU A 70 10.31 -5.70 6.56
CA LEU A 70 10.25 -6.94 5.81
C LEU A 70 8.85 -7.14 5.20
N CYS A 71 7.78 -6.80 5.92
CA CYS A 71 6.42 -6.85 5.40
C CYS A 71 6.21 -5.89 4.23
N GLU A 72 6.64 -4.63 4.33
CA GLU A 72 6.52 -3.63 3.25
C GLU A 72 7.22 -4.11 1.97
N ILE A 73 8.48 -4.55 2.09
CA ILE A 73 9.27 -5.04 0.95
C ILE A 73 8.64 -6.30 0.36
N PHE A 74 8.27 -7.27 1.19
CA PHE A 74 7.68 -8.53 0.74
C PHE A 74 6.35 -8.32 0.02
N ILE A 75 5.46 -7.49 0.58
CA ILE A 75 4.15 -7.17 -0.01
C ILE A 75 4.32 -6.43 -1.34
N ALA A 76 5.22 -5.44 -1.40
CA ALA A 76 5.49 -4.70 -2.62
C ALA A 76 6.03 -5.61 -3.74
N CYS A 77 7.04 -6.43 -3.45
CA CYS A 77 7.59 -7.40 -4.40
C CYS A 77 6.53 -8.41 -4.87
N SER A 78 5.71 -8.92 -3.94
CA SER A 78 4.61 -9.84 -4.25
C SER A 78 3.55 -9.19 -5.13
N ALA A 79 3.21 -7.92 -4.90
CA ALA A 79 2.28 -7.16 -5.71
C ALA A 79 2.82 -6.97 -7.15
N VAL A 80 4.07 -6.53 -7.30
CA VAL A 80 4.70 -6.38 -8.62
C VAL A 80 4.78 -7.72 -9.35
N TRP A 81 5.18 -8.79 -8.67
CA TRP A 81 5.26 -10.14 -9.25
C TRP A 81 3.89 -10.65 -9.71
N THR A 82 2.86 -10.49 -8.89
CA THR A 82 1.50 -10.93 -9.24
C THR A 82 0.93 -10.17 -10.42
N ILE A 83 1.22 -8.87 -10.56
CA ILE A 83 0.81 -8.06 -11.71
C ILE A 83 1.58 -8.48 -12.98
N THR A 84 2.91 -8.51 -12.92
CA THR A 84 3.77 -8.67 -14.10
C THR A 84 3.85 -10.11 -14.61
N ARG A 85 3.93 -11.10 -13.71
CA ARG A 85 4.10 -12.52 -14.09
C ARG A 85 2.78 -13.28 -14.12
N LYS A 86 1.92 -13.08 -13.12
CA LYS A 86 0.66 -13.83 -13.00
C LYS A 86 -0.54 -13.10 -13.62
N ARG A 87 -0.40 -11.82 -13.99
CA ARG A 87 -1.49 -10.96 -14.46
C ARG A 87 -2.70 -10.94 -13.49
N ARG A 88 -2.43 -11.03 -12.19
CA ARG A 88 -3.43 -11.04 -11.10
C ARG A 88 -3.43 -9.72 -10.35
N ALA A 89 -3.92 -8.67 -11.02
CA ALA A 89 -4.06 -7.34 -10.42
C ALA A 89 -4.99 -7.34 -9.19
N ASP A 90 -5.96 -8.25 -9.12
CA ASP A 90 -6.85 -8.44 -7.98
C ASP A 90 -6.10 -8.90 -6.72
N HIS A 91 -5.16 -9.85 -6.87
CA HIS A 91 -4.32 -10.29 -5.76
C HIS A 91 -3.39 -9.17 -5.28
N ALA A 92 -2.80 -8.39 -6.19
CA ALA A 92 -1.97 -7.25 -5.82
C ALA A 92 -2.77 -6.17 -5.08
N ALA A 93 -3.98 -5.85 -5.57
CA ALA A 93 -4.90 -4.93 -4.90
C ALA A 93 -5.27 -5.42 -3.49
N MET A 94 -5.52 -6.72 -3.30
CA MET A 94 -5.76 -7.30 -1.98
C MET A 94 -4.56 -7.12 -1.04
N LEU A 95 -3.36 -7.47 -1.48
CA LEU A 95 -2.13 -7.33 -0.68
C LEU A 95 -1.87 -5.88 -0.28
N LEU A 96 -1.95 -4.95 -1.23
CA LEU A 96 -1.76 -3.53 -0.99
C LEU A 96 -2.88 -2.97 -0.08
N SER A 97 -4.13 -3.38 -0.28
CA SER A 97 -5.25 -2.93 0.57
C SER A 97 -5.06 -3.35 2.03
N GLY A 98 -4.52 -4.56 2.26
CA GLY A 98 -4.26 -5.10 3.58
C GLY A 98 -3.18 -4.31 4.32
N ILE A 99 -2.05 -4.00 3.67
CA ILE A 99 -0.98 -3.23 4.31
C ILE A 99 -1.41 -1.79 4.58
N PHE A 100 -2.11 -1.14 3.64
CA PHE A 100 -2.65 0.21 3.87
C PHE A 100 -3.70 0.21 4.98
N LEU A 101 -4.54 -0.83 5.08
CA LEU A 101 -5.48 -0.97 6.19
C LEU A 101 -4.74 -1.09 7.53
N SER A 102 -3.67 -1.88 7.61
CA SER A 102 -2.83 -1.95 8.82
C SER A 102 -2.25 -0.59 9.19
N PHE A 103 -1.77 0.19 8.22
CA PHE A 103 -1.31 1.56 8.46
C PHE A 103 -2.44 2.50 8.87
N THR A 104 -3.64 2.34 8.32
CA THR A 104 -4.85 3.07 8.78
C THR A 104 -5.14 2.76 10.23
N VAL A 105 -5.14 1.49 10.64
CA VAL A 105 -5.40 1.10 12.03
C VAL A 105 -4.33 1.68 12.95
N TYR A 106 -3.05 1.58 12.57
CA TYR A 106 -1.94 2.13 13.34
C TYR A 106 -2.04 3.65 13.53
N SER A 107 -2.21 4.39 12.42
CA SER A 107 -2.36 5.85 12.47
C SER A 107 -3.66 6.29 13.16
N GLY A 108 -4.73 5.51 13.07
CA GLY A 108 -5.96 5.73 13.82
C GLY A 108 -5.75 5.59 15.33
N ALA A 109 -4.96 4.60 15.77
CA ALA A 109 -4.56 4.49 17.16
C ALA A 109 -3.78 5.72 17.63
N LEU A 110 -2.91 6.29 16.80
CA LEU A 110 -2.17 7.53 17.10
C LEU A 110 -3.02 8.80 17.03
N VAL A 111 -4.15 8.80 16.32
CA VAL A 111 -5.15 9.89 16.41
C VAL A 111 -5.88 9.84 17.76
N LEU A 112 -6.25 8.65 18.23
CA LEU A 112 -6.96 8.47 19.50
C LEU A 112 -6.04 8.60 20.72
N HIS A 113 -4.80 8.16 20.58
CA HIS A 113 -3.76 8.19 21.60
C HIS A 113 -2.53 8.89 21.03
N PRO A 114 -2.56 10.23 20.90
CA PRO A 114 -1.46 10.97 20.34
C PRO A 114 -0.21 10.85 21.24
N PRO A 115 0.98 10.86 20.63
CA PRO A 115 2.23 10.81 21.38
C PRO A 115 2.38 12.02 22.31
N PRO A 116 3.07 11.87 23.46
CA PRO A 116 3.20 12.93 24.45
C PRO A 116 4.01 14.13 23.92
N THR A 117 4.86 13.91 22.92
CA THR A 117 5.61 14.95 22.23
C THR A 117 5.35 14.88 20.72
N PRO A 118 5.52 16.00 20.00
CA PRO A 118 5.40 16.02 18.55
C PRO A 118 6.50 15.15 17.91
N VAL A 119 6.11 14.07 17.22
CA VAL A 119 7.04 13.12 16.57
C VAL A 119 6.69 12.92 15.10
N GLY A 120 7.70 12.59 14.31
CA GLY A 120 7.55 12.30 12.88
C GLY A 120 6.89 10.95 12.59
N CYS A 121 6.45 10.75 11.35
CA CYS A 121 5.74 9.54 10.93
C CYS A 121 6.65 8.35 10.64
N GLY A 122 7.95 8.58 10.40
CA GLY A 122 8.93 7.55 10.05
C GLY A 122 8.68 6.87 8.69
N CYS A 123 7.71 7.33 7.89
CA CYS A 123 7.28 6.65 6.66
C CYS A 123 8.40 6.50 5.61
N TRP A 124 9.34 7.45 5.56
CA TRP A 124 10.44 7.50 4.60
C TRP A 124 11.82 7.22 5.21
N GLY A 125 11.87 6.57 6.37
CA GLY A 125 13.14 6.31 7.08
C GLY A 125 13.79 7.55 7.70
N SER A 126 13.33 8.76 7.40
CA SER A 126 13.77 9.97 8.08
C SER A 126 13.14 10.09 9.47
N SER A 127 13.96 10.54 10.43
CA SER A 127 13.48 11.36 11.54
C SER A 127 13.01 12.68 10.93
N ASP A 128 11.80 12.66 10.35
CA ASP A 128 11.17 13.87 9.83
C ASP A 128 11.20 14.92 10.94
N VAL A 129 11.88 16.03 10.67
CA VAL A 129 12.05 17.14 11.62
C VAL A 129 10.69 17.79 11.93
N HIS A 130 9.69 17.53 11.09
CA HIS A 130 8.34 18.04 11.26
C HIS A 130 7.42 17.02 11.93
N PRO A 131 6.69 17.42 12.98
CA PRO A 131 5.67 16.60 13.59
C PRO A 131 4.65 16.10 12.57
N ALA A 132 4.28 14.83 12.66
CA ALA A 132 3.27 14.25 11.80
C ALA A 132 1.86 14.69 12.21
N ASP A 133 1.06 15.10 11.24
CA ASP A 133 -0.39 15.20 11.40
C ASP A 133 -1.00 13.81 11.23
N TRP A 134 -1.26 13.14 12.35
CA TRP A 134 -1.80 11.78 12.37
C TRP A 134 -3.18 11.65 11.73
N THR A 135 -4.00 12.70 11.77
CA THR A 135 -5.31 12.72 11.09
C THR A 135 -5.14 12.69 9.58
N LYS A 136 -4.15 13.44 9.08
CA LYS A 136 -3.79 13.42 7.65
C LYS A 136 -3.18 12.09 7.21
N VAL A 137 -2.33 11.49 8.04
CA VAL A 137 -1.77 10.15 7.77
C VAL A 137 -2.89 9.10 7.76
N PHE A 138 -3.77 9.11 8.76
CA PHE A 138 -4.93 8.24 8.86
C PHE A 138 -5.84 8.34 7.63
N SER A 139 -6.27 9.55 7.27
CA SER A 139 -7.19 9.78 6.16
C SER A 139 -6.60 9.35 4.81
N ARG A 140 -5.30 9.59 4.58
CA ARG A 140 -4.60 9.12 3.37
C ARG A 140 -4.55 7.60 3.28
N ASN A 141 -4.18 6.92 4.36
CA ASN A 141 -4.13 5.46 4.40
C ASN A 141 -5.53 4.85 4.25
N ALA A 142 -6.53 5.41 4.93
CA ALA A 142 -7.92 4.97 4.83
C ALA A 142 -8.46 5.11 3.41
N ALA A 143 -8.25 6.27 2.78
CA ALA A 143 -8.66 6.50 1.40
C ALA A 143 -7.97 5.53 0.43
N ALA A 144 -6.67 5.30 0.58
CA ALA A 144 -5.93 4.33 -0.23
C ALA A 144 -6.47 2.91 -0.04
N SER A 145 -6.71 2.48 1.19
CA SER A 145 -7.25 1.15 1.50
C SER A 145 -8.64 0.94 0.89
N VAL A 146 -9.56 1.90 1.08
CA VAL A 146 -10.92 1.84 0.52
C VAL A 146 -10.88 1.83 -1.01
N LEU A 147 -10.07 2.70 -1.62
CA LEU A 147 -9.90 2.73 -3.07
C LEU A 147 -9.44 1.38 -3.61
N LEU A 148 -8.40 0.80 -3.00
CA LEU A 148 -7.89 -0.51 -3.38
C LEU A 148 -8.93 -1.63 -3.22
N LEU A 149 -9.71 -1.62 -2.14
CA LEU A 149 -10.81 -2.56 -1.94
C LEU A 149 -11.86 -2.48 -3.05
N VAL A 150 -12.25 -1.27 -3.46
CA VAL A 150 -13.18 -1.04 -4.57
C VAL A 150 -12.60 -1.49 -5.91
N MET A 151 -11.29 -1.43 -6.09
CA MET A 151 -10.63 -1.90 -7.33
C MET A 151 -10.57 -3.43 -7.47
N ILE A 152 -10.65 -4.19 -6.38
CA ILE A 152 -10.62 -5.67 -6.41
C ILE A 152 -11.67 -6.27 -7.37
N PRO A 153 -12.98 -5.97 -7.24
CA PRO A 153 -13.98 -6.53 -8.16
C PRO A 153 -13.75 -6.10 -9.62
N ALA A 154 -13.31 -4.86 -9.86
CA ALA A 154 -12.98 -4.38 -11.20
C ALA A 154 -11.81 -5.15 -11.84
N ALA A 155 -10.79 -5.48 -11.04
CA ALA A 155 -9.67 -6.31 -11.45
C ALA A 155 -10.10 -7.78 -11.73
N ARG A 156 -10.98 -8.35 -10.88
CA ARG A 156 -11.50 -9.72 -11.07
C ARG A 156 -12.33 -9.88 -12.34
N GLN A 157 -13.23 -8.93 -12.62
CA GLN A 157 -14.05 -8.95 -13.83
C GLN A 157 -13.20 -8.99 -15.11
N THR A 158 -12.08 -8.29 -15.09
CA THR A 158 -11.17 -8.21 -16.24
C THR A 158 -10.47 -9.55 -16.48
N ARG A 159 -10.06 -10.24 -15.40
CA ARG A 159 -9.49 -11.59 -15.48
C ARG A 159 -10.48 -12.62 -16.03
N ALA A 160 -11.72 -12.62 -15.52
CA ALA A 160 -12.74 -13.59 -15.93
C ALA A 160 -13.07 -13.51 -17.43
N ARG A 161 -13.00 -12.31 -18.02
CA ARG A 161 -13.22 -12.12 -19.47
C ARG A 161 -12.06 -12.64 -20.32
N CYS A 162 -10.82 -12.50 -19.86
CA CYS A 162 -9.64 -13.03 -20.58
C CYS A 162 -9.53 -14.56 -20.55
N SER A 163 -10.16 -15.24 -19.59
CA SER A 163 -10.16 -16.71 -19.52
C SER A 163 -11.29 -17.39 -20.30
N ALA A 164 -12.27 -16.62 -20.80
CA ALA A 164 -13.40 -17.12 -21.57
C ALA A 164 -13.17 -17.05 -23.09
N ASP A 165 -12.10 -16.39 -23.51
CA ASP A 165 -11.59 -16.35 -24.90
C ASP A 165 -10.48 -17.41 -25.05
#